data_AF-G9K5A7-F1
#
_entry.id   AF-G9K5A7-F1
#
_cell.length_a   1.000
_cell.length_b   1.000
_cell.length_c   1.000
_cell.angle_alpha   90.00
_cell.angle_beta   90.00
_cell.angle_gamma   90.00
#
_symmetry.space_group_name_H-M   'P 1'
#
loop_
_entity.id
_entity.type
_entity.pdbx_description
1 polymer ?
#
loop_
_entity_poly.entity_id
_entity_poly.type
_entity_poly.pdbx_seq_one_letter_code
_entity_poly.pdbx_strand_id
1 'polypeptide(L)'
;VHNQDWEAAQRVAEAHDPDSVAEVLVGQARGALEEKDFQKAEGLLLRAQRPGLALNYYKEAGLWSDALRICKDYVPGQLEALQEEYEREATKKGARGMEGLVDQARQWEQAGEYSRAVDCYLKVRDSGSSSLVEKCWMKAAELAIKFLPPQRSLEVVRIVGPQLIGTGKHSAAAELYLNLDLVKEAIDAFIEGEEWNKAKRVAKELDPRYEDYVDQHYKEFLKNKGKVDSLVGVDVVAALDLYVEQGQWDKCIETATKQNYKILHKYVALYATHLIREGGYSQALALYVQHGAPANPQNFNIYKRIFSDMVSSPGTNSAEAYHNWADLRDVLFNLCENLVKSSEANSLAHEEFETMLLIAHYYATRSAAQSVKQLETVAARLSVSLLRHTQLLPADKAFYEAGIAAKAVGWENMAFIFLNRFLDLTDAIEEGTLDALDHSDFQDTDIPFEVPLPAKQHVPEAQREEVRDWVLTVSMDQRLEQVLPRDERGVYEASLVAASTGVRALPCLITGYPILRNKIEFKRPGKAANKDNWNKFLMAIKTSHSPVCQDVLKFISQWCGGLPSTSFSF
;
A
#
# COMPACT_ATOMS: atom_id res chain seq x y z
N VAL A 1 -4.54 -44.75 93.98
CA VAL A 1 -4.41 -44.59 92.51
C VAL A 1 -4.97 -45.80 91.75
N HIS A 2 -4.52 -47.03 92.02
CA HIS A 2 -4.91 -48.21 91.23
C HIS A 2 -6.42 -48.60 91.27
N ASN A 3 -7.16 -48.14 92.28
CA ASN A 3 -8.62 -48.37 92.43
C ASN A 3 -9.49 -47.15 92.06
N GLN A 4 -8.92 -46.11 91.44
CA GLN A 4 -9.61 -44.86 91.04
C GLN A 4 -10.37 -44.11 92.18
N ASP A 5 -10.20 -44.51 93.44
CA ASP A 5 -10.64 -43.72 94.60
C ASP A 5 -9.65 -42.59 94.86
N TRP A 6 -9.91 -41.47 94.19
CA TRP A 6 -8.99 -40.34 94.15
C TRP A 6 -9.03 -39.46 95.40
N GLU A 7 -10.16 -39.40 96.11
CA GLU A 7 -10.30 -38.61 97.34
C GLU A 7 -9.56 -39.27 98.52
N ALA A 8 -9.62 -40.61 98.61
CA ALA A 8 -8.81 -41.35 99.59
C ALA A 8 -7.32 -41.26 99.24
N ALA A 9 -6.97 -41.35 97.95
CA ALA A 9 -5.58 -41.25 97.49
C ALA A 9 -4.97 -39.86 97.76
N GLN A 10 -5.75 -38.78 97.59
CA GLN A 10 -5.29 -37.42 97.87
C GLN A 10 -5.06 -37.20 99.38
N ARG A 11 -6.00 -37.66 100.24
CA ARG A 11 -5.84 -37.57 101.69
C ARG A 11 -4.61 -38.31 102.22
N VAL A 12 -4.30 -39.47 101.64
CA VAL A 12 -3.11 -40.24 102.01
C VAL A 12 -1.83 -39.55 101.52
N ALA A 13 -1.82 -39.02 100.30
CA ALA A 13 -0.67 -38.29 99.76
C ALA A 13 -0.38 -37.01 100.56
N GLU A 14 -1.41 -36.22 100.89
CA GLU A 14 -1.26 -34.99 101.68
C GLU A 14 -0.71 -35.25 103.11
N ALA A 15 -1.01 -36.42 103.69
CA ALA A 15 -0.58 -36.78 105.04
C ALA A 15 0.81 -37.43 105.11
N HIS A 16 1.23 -38.15 104.06
CA HIS A 16 2.41 -39.02 104.13
C HIS A 16 3.48 -38.74 103.07
N ASP A 17 3.13 -38.15 101.93
CA ASP A 17 4.07 -37.84 100.85
C ASP A 17 3.57 -36.66 99.99
N PRO A 18 3.87 -35.41 100.39
CA PRO A 18 3.40 -34.21 99.71
C PRO A 18 3.81 -34.12 98.23
N ASP A 19 4.93 -34.73 97.83
CA ASP A 19 5.40 -34.70 96.44
C ASP A 19 4.53 -35.58 95.53
N SER A 20 3.98 -36.66 96.07
CA SER A 20 3.02 -37.54 95.36
C SER A 20 1.64 -36.92 95.16
N VAL A 21 1.30 -35.81 95.83
CA VAL A 21 0.01 -35.11 95.66
C VAL A 21 -0.16 -34.61 94.23
N ALA A 22 0.91 -34.12 93.60
CA ALA A 22 0.88 -33.65 92.21
C ALA A 22 0.54 -34.80 91.24
N GLU A 23 1.05 -36.01 91.48
CA GLU A 23 0.76 -37.18 90.63
C GLU A 23 -0.68 -37.67 90.80
N VAL A 24 -1.22 -37.62 92.02
CA VAL A 24 -2.63 -37.95 92.29
C VAL A 24 -3.57 -36.94 91.61
N LEU A 25 -3.25 -35.64 91.65
CA LEU A 25 -4.02 -34.58 90.97
C LEU A 25 -3.97 -34.71 89.44
N VAL A 26 -2.82 -35.10 88.87
CA VAL A 26 -2.70 -35.40 87.43
C VAL A 26 -3.54 -36.62 87.06
N GLY A 27 -3.58 -37.66 87.90
CA GLY A 27 -4.45 -38.82 87.73
C GLY A 27 -5.94 -38.47 87.77
N GLN A 28 -6.36 -37.60 88.71
CA GLN A 28 -7.72 -37.06 88.78
C GLN A 28 -8.09 -36.23 87.54
N ALA A 29 -7.17 -35.38 87.07
CA ALA A 29 -7.38 -34.58 85.88
C ALA A 29 -7.56 -35.45 84.63
N ARG A 30 -6.84 -36.57 84.52
CA ARG A 30 -7.02 -37.54 83.42
C ARG A 30 -8.43 -38.15 83.42
N GLY A 31 -8.97 -38.51 84.59
CA GLY A 31 -10.35 -38.98 84.71
C GLY A 31 -11.38 -37.91 84.30
N ALA A 32 -11.19 -36.65 84.73
CA ALA A 32 -12.05 -35.54 84.33
C ALA A 32 -11.99 -35.26 82.81
N LEU A 33 -10.83 -35.47 82.17
CA LEU A 33 -10.67 -35.37 80.72
C LEU A 33 -11.37 -36.50 79.96
N GLU A 34 -11.36 -37.73 80.49
CA GLU A 34 -12.13 -38.85 79.94
C GLU A 34 -13.65 -38.55 79.97
N GLU A 35 -14.11 -37.84 81.00
CA GLU A 35 -15.50 -37.33 81.13
C GLU A 35 -15.78 -36.06 80.31
N LYS A 36 -14.77 -35.51 79.59
CA LYS A 36 -14.81 -34.25 78.85
C LYS A 36 -15.11 -33.00 79.69
N ASP A 37 -14.86 -33.05 80.99
CA ASP A 37 -14.94 -31.89 81.88
C ASP A 37 -13.60 -31.14 81.91
N PHE A 38 -13.38 -30.32 80.88
CA PHE A 38 -12.12 -29.58 80.68
C PHE A 38 -11.87 -28.53 81.77
N GLN A 39 -12.92 -27.91 82.34
CA GLN A 39 -12.76 -26.89 83.37
C GLN A 39 -12.29 -27.49 84.70
N LYS A 40 -12.86 -28.63 85.08
CA LYS A 40 -12.43 -29.37 86.28
C LYS A 40 -11.01 -29.92 86.11
N ALA A 41 -10.68 -30.43 84.92
CA ALA A 41 -9.32 -30.88 84.60
C ALA A 41 -8.30 -29.73 84.63
N GLU A 42 -8.64 -28.56 84.08
CA GLU A 42 -7.80 -27.35 84.12
C GLU A 42 -7.50 -26.95 85.56
N GLY A 43 -8.53 -26.84 86.41
CA GLY A 43 -8.35 -26.49 87.82
C GLY A 43 -7.47 -27.48 88.60
N LEU A 44 -7.58 -28.77 88.32
CA LEU A 44 -6.76 -29.82 88.96
C LEU A 44 -5.29 -29.76 88.49
N LEU A 45 -5.04 -29.52 87.19
CA LEU A 45 -3.69 -29.43 86.62
C LEU A 45 -2.96 -28.15 87.03
N LEU A 46 -3.69 -27.03 87.18
CA LEU A 46 -3.14 -25.80 87.72
C LEU A 46 -2.75 -25.95 89.20
N ARG A 47 -3.58 -26.63 90.00
CA ARG A 47 -3.25 -26.98 91.40
C ARG A 47 -2.04 -27.91 91.50
N ALA A 48 -1.85 -28.80 90.52
CA ALA A 48 -0.68 -29.67 90.40
C ALA A 48 0.59 -28.95 89.86
N GLN A 49 0.54 -27.64 89.60
CA GLN A 49 1.61 -26.85 88.98
C GLN A 49 2.11 -27.41 87.64
N ARG A 50 1.22 -28.02 86.84
CA ARG A 50 1.53 -28.55 85.50
C ARG A 50 0.68 -27.88 84.40
N PRO A 51 0.81 -26.54 84.19
CA PRO A 51 0.04 -25.84 83.15
C PRO A 51 0.37 -26.29 81.73
N GLY A 52 1.59 -26.81 81.49
CA GLY A 52 1.98 -27.38 80.19
C GLY A 52 1.18 -28.64 79.79
N LEU A 53 0.74 -29.45 80.76
CA LEU A 53 -0.13 -30.59 80.46
C LEU A 53 -1.54 -30.13 80.10
N ALA A 54 -2.08 -29.14 80.83
CA ALA A 54 -3.37 -28.53 80.48
C ALA A 54 -3.35 -27.97 79.05
N LEU A 55 -2.27 -27.26 78.70
CA LEU A 55 -2.08 -26.73 77.35
C LEU A 55 -2.11 -27.83 76.28
N ASN A 56 -1.39 -28.94 76.47
CA ASN A 56 -1.37 -30.06 75.53
C ASN A 56 -2.76 -30.71 75.40
N TYR A 57 -3.53 -30.81 76.47
CA TYR A 57 -4.88 -31.34 76.39
C TYR A 57 -5.84 -30.43 75.61
N TYR A 58 -5.76 -29.11 75.79
CA TYR A 58 -6.55 -28.18 74.97
C TYR A 58 -6.12 -28.19 73.50
N LYS A 59 -4.82 -28.38 73.21
CA LYS A 59 -4.31 -28.63 71.85
C LYS A 59 -4.90 -29.91 71.25
N GLU A 60 -4.81 -31.03 71.95
CA GLU A 60 -5.31 -32.35 71.49
C GLU A 60 -6.84 -32.35 71.30
N ALA A 61 -7.57 -31.60 72.12
CA ALA A 61 -9.02 -31.42 72.00
C ALA A 61 -9.43 -30.44 70.88
N GLY A 62 -8.48 -29.77 70.22
CA GLY A 62 -8.74 -28.79 69.15
C GLY A 62 -9.35 -27.46 69.65
N LEU A 63 -9.28 -27.18 70.95
CA LEU A 63 -9.81 -25.99 71.62
C LEU A 63 -8.74 -24.89 71.68
N TRP A 64 -8.36 -24.37 70.52
CA TRP A 64 -7.23 -23.44 70.35
C TRP A 64 -7.38 -22.10 71.09
N SER A 65 -8.62 -21.59 71.21
CA SER A 65 -8.89 -20.35 71.97
C SER A 65 -8.54 -20.50 73.45
N ASP A 66 -8.90 -21.64 74.04
CA ASP A 66 -8.64 -21.93 75.46
C ASP A 66 -7.19 -22.31 75.69
N ALA A 67 -6.55 -22.99 74.73
CA ALA A 67 -5.11 -23.24 74.72
C ALA A 67 -4.30 -21.92 74.72
N LEU A 68 -4.65 -20.96 73.86
CA LEU A 68 -3.99 -19.65 73.80
C LEU A 68 -4.21 -18.85 75.10
N ARG A 69 -5.40 -18.92 75.71
CA ARG A 69 -5.69 -18.30 77.00
C ARG A 69 -4.78 -18.83 78.11
N ILE A 70 -4.72 -20.15 78.27
CA ILE A 70 -3.89 -20.79 79.31
C ILE A 70 -2.40 -20.55 79.06
N CYS A 71 -1.97 -20.59 77.81
CA CYS A 71 -0.59 -20.29 77.46
C CYS A 71 -0.22 -18.84 77.82
N LYS A 72 -1.12 -17.87 77.54
CA LYS A 72 -0.91 -16.47 77.89
C LYS A 72 -0.83 -16.26 79.41
N ASP A 73 -1.70 -16.92 80.16
CA ASP A 73 -1.86 -16.68 81.60
C ASP A 73 -0.82 -17.43 82.45
N TYR A 74 -0.39 -18.63 82.03
CA TYR A 74 0.45 -19.51 82.85
C TYR A 74 1.79 -19.92 82.22
N VAL A 75 1.96 -19.83 80.89
CA VAL A 75 3.22 -20.20 80.21
C VAL A 75 3.53 -19.24 79.04
N PRO A 76 3.74 -17.93 79.32
CA PRO A 76 3.85 -16.91 78.27
C PRO A 76 5.05 -17.10 77.33
N GLY A 77 6.10 -17.80 77.77
CA GLY A 77 7.26 -18.13 76.94
C GLY A 77 6.99 -19.13 75.81
N GLN A 78 5.86 -19.84 75.81
CA GLN A 78 5.44 -20.76 74.74
C GLN A 78 4.39 -20.13 73.80
N LEU A 79 4.02 -18.87 74.02
CA LEU A 79 2.94 -18.21 73.30
C LEU A 79 3.25 -18.05 71.81
N GLU A 80 4.46 -17.60 71.45
CA GLU A 80 4.86 -17.43 70.04
C GLU A 80 4.87 -18.76 69.28
N ALA A 81 5.45 -19.80 69.88
CA ALA A 81 5.45 -21.15 69.30
C ALA A 81 4.04 -21.73 69.15
N LEU A 82 3.14 -21.44 70.11
CA LEU A 82 1.74 -21.85 70.04
C LEU A 82 0.96 -21.09 68.98
N GLN A 83 1.22 -19.80 68.80
CA GLN A 83 0.62 -18.98 67.75
C GLN A 83 1.06 -19.45 66.36
N GLU A 84 2.33 -19.78 66.17
CA GLU A 84 2.80 -20.38 64.92
C GLU A 84 2.16 -21.76 64.64
N GLU A 85 1.98 -22.58 65.67
CA GLU A 85 1.30 -23.88 65.53
C GLU A 85 -0.18 -23.69 65.18
N TYR A 86 -0.87 -22.75 65.82
CA TYR A 86 -2.25 -22.38 65.51
C TYR A 86 -2.37 -21.85 64.08
N GLU A 87 -1.45 -20.99 63.64
CA GLU A 87 -1.41 -20.51 62.26
C GLU A 87 -1.16 -21.64 61.27
N ARG A 88 -0.22 -22.57 61.56
CA ARG A 88 0.01 -23.77 60.74
C ARG A 88 -1.22 -24.68 60.67
N GLU A 89 -1.94 -24.84 61.77
CA GLU A 89 -3.11 -25.72 61.83
C GLU A 89 -4.36 -25.08 61.22
N ALA A 90 -4.52 -23.76 61.36
CA ALA A 90 -5.48 -22.96 60.62
C ALA A 90 -5.18 -22.99 59.11
N THR A 91 -3.91 -23.00 58.73
CA THR A 91 -3.47 -23.16 57.33
C THR A 91 -3.77 -24.58 56.81
N LYS A 92 -3.64 -25.62 57.65
CA LYS A 92 -4.01 -27.02 57.30
C LYS A 92 -5.52 -27.23 57.18
N LYS A 93 -6.35 -26.64 58.04
CA LYS A 93 -7.82 -26.59 57.84
C LYS A 93 -8.22 -25.68 56.68
N GLY A 94 -7.38 -24.70 56.34
CA GLY A 94 -7.42 -23.86 55.16
C GLY A 94 -6.91 -24.53 53.87
N ALA A 95 -6.87 -25.86 53.79
CA ALA A 95 -6.59 -26.63 52.57
C ALA A 95 -7.70 -26.53 51.49
N ARG A 96 -8.30 -25.35 51.34
CA ARG A 96 -8.94 -24.87 50.11
C ARG A 96 -8.12 -23.69 49.59
N GLY A 97 -6.87 -23.97 49.21
CA GLY A 97 -5.76 -23.02 49.04
C GLY A 97 -5.93 -21.80 48.12
N MET A 98 -7.12 -21.53 47.56
CA MET A 98 -7.49 -20.23 46.95
C MET A 98 -8.95 -19.84 47.18
N GLU A 99 -9.88 -20.79 47.28
CA GLU A 99 -11.26 -20.51 47.71
C GLU A 99 -11.30 -19.95 49.14
N GLY A 100 -10.42 -20.42 50.03
CA GLY A 100 -10.28 -19.87 51.37
C GLY A 100 -9.79 -18.42 51.39
N LEU A 101 -8.96 -18.00 50.42
CA LEU A 101 -8.56 -16.60 50.26
C LEU A 101 -9.73 -15.74 49.78
N VAL A 102 -10.59 -16.28 48.90
CA VAL A 102 -11.81 -15.60 48.44
C VAL A 102 -12.83 -15.47 49.57
N ASP A 103 -13.03 -16.52 50.36
CA ASP A 103 -13.91 -16.51 51.53
C ASP A 103 -13.41 -15.52 52.59
N GLN A 104 -12.09 -15.49 52.84
CA GLN A 104 -11.47 -14.52 53.72
C GLN A 104 -11.66 -13.08 53.20
N ALA A 105 -11.46 -12.84 51.90
CA ALA A 105 -11.68 -11.53 51.31
C ALA A 105 -13.14 -11.06 51.45
N ARG A 106 -14.11 -11.97 51.31
CA ARG A 106 -15.55 -11.69 51.55
C ARG A 106 -15.85 -11.37 53.01
N GLN A 107 -15.20 -12.04 53.96
CA GLN A 107 -15.33 -11.72 55.39
C GLN A 107 -14.82 -10.31 55.68
N TRP A 108 -13.67 -9.93 55.12
CA TRP A 108 -13.15 -8.56 55.26
C TRP A 108 -14.05 -7.52 54.57
N GLU A 109 -14.66 -7.85 53.43
CA GLU A 109 -15.66 -6.99 52.76
C GLU A 109 -16.88 -6.77 53.66
N GLN A 110 -17.41 -7.82 54.29
CA GLN A 110 -18.55 -7.72 55.22
C GLN A 110 -18.20 -6.96 56.51
N ALA A 111 -16.95 -7.05 56.95
CA ALA A 111 -16.44 -6.31 58.10
C ALA A 111 -16.14 -4.83 57.80
N GLY A 112 -16.22 -4.40 56.52
CA GLY A 112 -15.91 -3.02 56.10
C GLY A 112 -14.41 -2.71 55.98
N GLU A 113 -13.54 -3.72 56.12
CA GLU A 113 -12.08 -3.59 56.02
C GLU A 113 -11.63 -3.75 54.56
N TYR A 114 -12.00 -2.78 53.73
CA TYR A 114 -11.86 -2.85 52.27
C TYR A 114 -10.41 -2.95 51.79
N SER A 115 -9.45 -2.33 52.48
CA SER A 115 -8.03 -2.40 52.06
C SER A 115 -7.48 -3.82 52.16
N ARG A 116 -7.82 -4.53 53.24
CA ARG A 116 -7.40 -5.91 53.47
C ARG A 116 -8.10 -6.86 52.51
N ALA A 117 -9.39 -6.61 52.25
CA ALA A 117 -10.15 -7.38 51.26
C ALA A 117 -9.52 -7.30 49.86
N VAL A 118 -9.14 -6.10 49.40
CA VAL A 118 -8.47 -5.89 48.10
C VAL A 118 -7.14 -6.62 48.04
N ASP A 119 -6.30 -6.51 49.07
CA ASP A 119 -5.01 -7.21 49.10
C ASP A 119 -5.18 -8.75 49.07
N CYS A 120 -6.22 -9.28 49.73
CA CYS A 120 -6.55 -10.71 49.66
C CYS A 120 -7.03 -11.13 48.26
N TYR A 121 -7.88 -10.34 47.60
CA TYR A 121 -8.33 -10.63 46.23
C TYR A 121 -7.19 -10.59 45.21
N LEU A 122 -6.23 -9.67 45.34
CA LEU A 122 -5.08 -9.55 44.43
C LEU A 122 -4.06 -10.70 44.56
N LYS A 123 -4.06 -11.41 45.69
CA LYS A 123 -3.21 -12.58 45.93
C LYS A 123 -3.73 -13.85 45.22
N VAL A 124 -4.98 -13.84 44.76
CA VAL A 124 -5.55 -14.94 43.97
C VAL A 124 -5.03 -14.80 42.54
N ARG A 125 -3.94 -15.52 42.22
CA ARG A 125 -3.26 -15.42 40.90
C ARG A 125 -3.18 -16.73 40.11
N ASP A 126 -3.51 -17.88 40.72
CA ASP A 126 -3.14 -19.18 40.12
C ASP A 126 -4.15 -20.31 40.37
N SER A 127 -5.47 -20.01 40.30
CA SER A 127 -6.52 -20.89 40.85
C SER A 127 -6.96 -22.05 39.95
N GLY A 128 -6.22 -22.41 38.91
CA GLY A 128 -6.63 -23.44 37.92
C GLY A 128 -7.92 -23.12 37.14
N SER A 129 -8.64 -22.06 37.51
CA SER A 129 -9.87 -21.56 36.89
C SER A 129 -9.71 -20.07 36.60
N SER A 130 -9.41 -19.76 35.34
CA SER A 130 -9.24 -18.39 34.84
C SER A 130 -10.44 -17.47 35.16
N SER A 131 -11.64 -18.04 35.26
CA SER A 131 -12.87 -17.29 35.55
C SER A 131 -13.00 -16.81 37.00
N LEU A 132 -12.38 -17.52 37.95
CA LEU A 132 -12.41 -17.15 39.36
C LEU A 132 -11.42 -16.02 39.63
N VAL A 133 -10.24 -16.11 39.02
CA VAL A 133 -9.20 -15.07 39.07
C VAL A 133 -9.71 -13.75 38.49
N GLU A 134 -10.37 -13.78 37.33
CA GLU A 134 -11.00 -12.61 36.70
C GLU A 134 -12.00 -11.91 37.65
N LYS A 135 -12.90 -12.68 38.28
CA LYS A 135 -13.89 -12.15 39.23
C LYS A 135 -13.22 -11.53 40.45
N CYS A 136 -12.14 -12.12 40.95
CA CYS A 136 -11.39 -11.59 42.08
C CYS A 136 -10.71 -10.26 41.72
N TRP A 137 -10.11 -10.16 40.54
CA TRP A 137 -9.51 -8.92 40.06
C TRP A 137 -10.52 -7.80 39.84
N MET A 138 -11.65 -8.10 39.19
CA MET A 138 -12.74 -7.13 39.02
C MET A 138 -13.26 -6.65 40.38
N LYS A 139 -13.49 -7.56 41.33
CA LYS A 139 -13.96 -7.22 42.66
C LYS A 139 -12.94 -6.40 43.44
N ALA A 140 -11.64 -6.72 43.34
CA ALA A 140 -10.56 -5.94 43.93
C ALA A 140 -10.56 -4.49 43.41
N ALA A 141 -10.67 -4.32 42.09
CA ALA A 141 -10.68 -3.02 41.46
C ALA A 141 -11.94 -2.21 41.81
N GLU A 142 -13.13 -2.81 41.78
CA GLU A 142 -14.40 -2.17 42.19
C GLU A 142 -14.35 -1.68 43.65
N LEU A 143 -13.89 -2.53 44.57
CA LEU A 143 -13.76 -2.16 45.98
C LEU A 143 -12.74 -1.03 46.17
N ALA A 144 -11.64 -1.07 45.43
CA ALA A 144 -10.61 -0.03 45.48
C ALA A 144 -11.13 1.31 44.94
N ILE A 145 -11.85 1.32 43.82
CA ILE A 145 -12.42 2.54 43.23
C ILE A 145 -13.50 3.14 44.16
N LYS A 146 -14.33 2.30 44.77
CA LYS A 146 -15.50 2.76 45.54
C LYS A 146 -15.18 3.19 46.98
N PHE A 147 -14.22 2.53 47.64
CA PHE A 147 -14.02 2.66 49.09
C PHE A 147 -12.60 3.04 49.53
N LEU A 148 -11.60 3.00 48.65
CA LEU A 148 -10.21 3.32 49.00
C LEU A 148 -9.80 4.73 48.51
N PRO A 149 -8.73 5.32 49.09
CA PRO A 149 -8.20 6.60 48.62
C PRO A 149 -7.69 6.52 47.17
N PRO A 150 -7.76 7.61 46.39
CA PRO A 150 -7.41 7.62 44.96
C PRO A 150 -6.04 7.03 44.62
N GLN A 151 -5.04 7.27 45.47
CA GLN A 151 -3.68 6.74 45.30
C GLN A 151 -3.68 5.20 45.31
N ARG A 152 -4.41 4.60 46.27
CA ARG A 152 -4.51 3.14 46.39
C ARG A 152 -5.37 2.56 45.27
N SER A 153 -6.43 3.25 44.85
CA SER A 153 -7.25 2.85 43.71
C SER A 153 -6.43 2.78 42.41
N LEU A 154 -5.58 3.79 42.17
CA LEU A 154 -4.65 3.83 41.03
C LEU A 154 -3.62 2.69 41.06
N GLU A 155 -3.03 2.41 42.22
CA GLU A 155 -2.10 1.27 42.40
C GLU A 155 -2.77 -0.06 42.02
N VAL A 156 -3.97 -0.30 42.55
CA VAL A 156 -4.72 -1.53 42.31
C VAL A 156 -5.09 -1.68 40.85
N VAL A 157 -5.62 -0.64 40.21
CA VAL A 157 -6.00 -0.67 38.79
C VAL A 157 -4.79 -0.84 37.88
N ARG A 158 -3.63 -0.25 38.19
CA ARG A 158 -2.39 -0.48 37.43
C ARG A 158 -1.85 -1.91 37.54
N ILE A 159 -2.19 -2.64 38.60
CA ILE A 159 -1.87 -4.06 38.73
C ILE A 159 -2.89 -4.92 37.98
N VAL A 160 -4.19 -4.62 38.13
CA VAL A 160 -5.29 -5.42 37.59
C VAL A 160 -5.46 -5.24 36.08
N GLY A 161 -5.35 -4.02 35.57
CA GLY A 161 -5.60 -3.68 34.18
C GLY A 161 -4.80 -4.51 33.18
N PRO A 162 -3.46 -4.59 33.28
CA PRO A 162 -2.65 -5.41 32.39
C PRO A 162 -2.97 -6.92 32.49
N GLN A 163 -3.40 -7.40 33.66
CA GLN A 163 -3.79 -8.80 33.84
C GLN A 163 -5.12 -9.12 33.14
N LEU A 164 -6.07 -8.19 33.16
CA LEU A 164 -7.33 -8.31 32.43
C LEU A 164 -7.12 -8.25 30.92
N ILE A 165 -6.24 -7.38 30.44
CA ILE A 165 -5.84 -7.34 29.02
C ILE A 165 -5.22 -8.67 28.60
N GLY A 166 -4.27 -9.20 29.38
CA GLY A 166 -3.64 -10.50 29.11
C GLY A 166 -4.59 -11.70 29.10
N THR A 167 -5.77 -11.59 29.74
CA THR A 167 -6.83 -12.62 29.69
C THR A 167 -7.89 -12.35 28.60
N GLY A 168 -7.70 -11.32 27.77
CA GLY A 168 -8.59 -10.95 26.68
C GLY A 168 -9.79 -10.08 27.08
N LYS A 169 -9.84 -9.59 28.33
CA LYS A 169 -10.94 -8.80 28.91
C LYS A 169 -10.70 -7.29 28.76
N HIS A 170 -10.48 -6.87 27.52
CA HIS A 170 -10.13 -5.49 27.15
C HIS A 170 -11.17 -4.45 27.58
N SER A 171 -12.47 -4.67 27.28
CA SER A 171 -13.56 -3.78 27.71
C SER A 171 -13.59 -3.55 29.22
N ALA A 172 -13.43 -4.62 30.01
CA ALA A 172 -13.47 -4.53 31.47
C ALA A 172 -12.27 -3.74 32.01
N ALA A 173 -11.07 -3.97 31.47
CA ALA A 173 -9.88 -3.20 31.81
C ALA A 173 -10.06 -1.71 31.48
N ALA A 174 -10.62 -1.41 30.30
CA ALA A 174 -10.86 -0.04 29.87
C ALA A 174 -11.87 0.69 30.77
N GLU A 175 -12.96 0.05 31.19
CA GLU A 175 -13.92 0.61 32.14
C GLU A 175 -13.28 0.95 33.49
N LEU A 176 -12.37 0.10 33.99
CA LEU A 176 -11.63 0.38 35.23
C LEU A 176 -10.71 1.61 35.08
N TYR A 177 -10.04 1.76 33.94
CA TYR A 177 -9.23 2.94 33.65
C TYR A 177 -10.06 4.22 33.54
N LEU A 178 -11.23 4.15 32.89
CA LEU A 178 -12.15 5.29 32.76
C LEU A 178 -12.69 5.78 34.11
N ASN A 179 -12.98 4.87 35.04
CA ASN A 179 -13.42 5.23 36.39
C ASN A 179 -12.36 6.00 37.20
N LEU A 180 -11.10 5.99 36.77
CA LEU A 180 -9.99 6.71 37.40
C LEU A 180 -9.44 7.84 36.50
N ASP A 181 -10.20 8.27 35.49
CA ASP A 181 -9.81 9.29 34.51
C ASP A 181 -8.50 8.99 33.74
N LEU A 182 -8.10 7.70 33.67
CA LEU A 182 -6.96 7.23 32.88
C LEU A 182 -7.36 7.01 31.42
N VAL A 183 -7.67 8.11 30.72
CA VAL A 183 -8.27 8.09 29.38
C VAL A 183 -7.37 7.40 28.34
N LYS A 184 -6.05 7.63 28.39
CA LYS A 184 -5.11 7.04 27.42
C LYS A 184 -5.05 5.52 27.57
N GLU A 185 -4.88 5.03 28.80
CA GLU A 185 -4.82 3.60 29.10
C GLU A 185 -6.13 2.87 28.75
N ALA A 186 -7.28 3.55 28.91
CA ALA A 186 -8.56 3.02 28.44
C ALA A 186 -8.63 2.90 26.91
N ILE A 187 -8.14 3.92 26.19
CA ILE A 187 -8.06 3.90 24.73
C ILE A 187 -7.15 2.78 24.24
N ASP A 188 -5.95 2.65 24.82
CA ASP A 188 -4.98 1.60 24.48
C ASP A 188 -5.57 0.20 24.70
N ALA A 189 -6.29 -0.01 25.81
CA ALA A 189 -6.99 -1.26 26.08
C ALA A 189 -8.08 -1.56 25.03
N PHE A 190 -8.88 -0.57 24.61
CA PHE A 190 -9.87 -0.76 23.55
C PHE A 190 -9.22 -1.03 22.18
N ILE A 191 -8.08 -0.40 21.87
CA ILE A 191 -7.32 -0.63 20.64
C ILE A 191 -6.81 -2.08 20.60
N GLU A 192 -6.22 -2.57 21.68
CA GLU A 192 -5.72 -3.94 21.80
C GLU A 192 -6.85 -4.98 21.67
N GLY A 193 -8.04 -4.65 22.19
CA GLY A 193 -9.26 -5.45 22.02
C GLY A 193 -9.93 -5.36 20.66
N GLU A 194 -9.38 -4.61 19.70
CA GLU A 194 -9.98 -4.30 18.38
C GLU A 194 -11.36 -3.60 18.48
N GLU A 195 -11.65 -2.93 19.61
CA GLU A 195 -12.92 -2.25 19.89
C GLU A 195 -12.91 -0.78 19.45
N TRP A 196 -12.58 -0.54 18.17
CA TRP A 196 -12.32 0.79 17.59
C TRP A 196 -13.43 1.83 17.80
N ASN A 197 -14.70 1.41 17.71
CA ASN A 197 -15.85 2.29 17.91
C ASN A 197 -15.92 2.85 19.34
N LYS A 198 -15.55 2.03 20.35
CA LYS A 198 -15.51 2.46 21.75
C LYS A 198 -14.29 3.36 22.00
N ALA A 199 -13.12 2.97 21.48
CA ALA A 199 -11.91 3.79 21.55
C ALA A 199 -12.13 5.20 20.99
N LYS A 200 -12.72 5.30 19.79
CA LYS A 200 -13.00 6.58 19.12
C LYS A 200 -14.04 7.42 19.86
N ARG A 201 -15.08 6.78 20.43
CA ARG A 201 -16.07 7.48 21.26
C ARG A 201 -15.43 8.08 22.51
N VAL A 202 -14.63 7.29 23.22
CA VAL A 202 -13.92 7.71 24.43
C VAL A 202 -12.96 8.87 24.13
N ALA A 203 -12.17 8.77 23.05
CA ALA A 203 -11.31 9.86 22.61
C ALA A 203 -12.12 11.13 22.36
N LYS A 204 -13.19 11.05 21.58
CA LYS A 204 -14.02 12.21 21.23
C LYS A 204 -14.74 12.86 22.42
N GLU A 205 -15.26 12.05 23.34
CA GLU A 205 -16.07 12.54 24.46
C GLU A 205 -15.23 13.01 25.66
N LEU A 206 -14.07 12.38 25.92
CA LEU A 206 -13.28 12.65 27.12
C LEU A 206 -12.00 13.45 26.85
N ASP A 207 -11.25 13.13 25.79
CA ASP A 207 -10.03 13.88 25.44
C ASP A 207 -9.77 13.84 23.91
N PRO A 208 -10.30 14.82 23.17
CA PRO A 208 -10.22 14.85 21.70
C PRO A 208 -8.80 14.82 21.12
N ARG A 209 -7.77 15.10 21.93
CA ARG A 209 -6.37 15.01 21.48
C ARG A 209 -5.95 13.59 21.10
N TYR A 210 -6.67 12.57 21.56
CA TYR A 210 -6.42 11.18 21.21
C TYR A 210 -7.20 10.70 19.99
N GLU A 211 -8.06 11.51 19.35
CA GLU A 211 -8.78 11.08 18.14
C GLU A 211 -7.80 10.69 17.02
N ASP A 212 -6.79 11.54 16.74
CA ASP A 212 -5.76 11.27 15.73
C ASP A 212 -4.94 10.01 16.06
N TYR A 213 -4.71 9.76 17.35
CA TYR A 213 -3.99 8.57 17.82
C TYR A 213 -4.78 7.29 17.52
N VAL A 214 -6.09 7.26 17.84
CA VAL A 214 -6.96 6.12 17.52
C VAL A 214 -7.05 5.91 16.02
N ASP A 215 -7.21 6.98 15.24
CA ASP A 215 -7.32 6.90 13.79
C ASP A 215 -6.03 6.37 13.15
N GLN A 216 -4.85 6.78 13.64
CA GLN A 216 -3.57 6.27 13.17
C GLN A 216 -3.42 4.75 13.44
N HIS A 217 -3.70 4.29 14.65
CA HIS A 217 -3.65 2.87 14.98
C HIS A 217 -4.68 2.04 14.21
N TYR A 218 -5.87 2.59 13.96
CA TYR A 218 -6.88 1.92 13.15
C TYR A 218 -6.45 1.76 11.69
N LYS A 219 -5.82 2.78 11.10
CA LYS A 219 -5.25 2.71 9.74
C LYS A 219 -4.17 1.64 9.64
N GLU A 220 -3.25 1.58 10.60
CA GLU A 220 -2.18 0.57 10.65
C GLU A 220 -2.75 -0.85 10.77
N PHE A 221 -3.77 -1.03 11.62
CA PHE A 221 -4.48 -2.29 11.75
C PHE A 221 -5.15 -2.73 10.45
N LEU A 222 -5.87 -1.83 9.77
CA LEU A 222 -6.52 -2.13 8.49
C LEU A 222 -5.50 -2.48 7.40
N LYS A 223 -4.36 -1.77 7.37
CA LYS A 223 -3.24 -2.06 6.46
C LYS A 223 -2.69 -3.47 6.71
N ASN A 224 -2.41 -3.82 7.97
CA ASN A 224 -1.86 -5.12 8.35
C ASN A 224 -2.82 -6.29 8.10
N LYS A 225 -4.14 -6.10 8.28
CA LYS A 225 -5.15 -7.12 7.96
C LYS A 225 -5.54 -7.17 6.49
N GLY A 226 -5.02 -6.27 5.64
CA GLY A 226 -5.36 -6.22 4.21
C GLY A 226 -6.82 -5.86 3.91
N LYS A 227 -7.53 -5.20 4.86
CA LYS A 227 -8.95 -4.83 4.70
C LYS A 227 -9.09 -3.51 3.94
N VAL A 228 -8.78 -3.54 2.64
CA VAL A 228 -8.67 -2.34 1.81
C VAL A 228 -9.99 -1.57 1.70
N ASP A 229 -11.12 -2.26 1.53
CA ASP A 229 -12.42 -1.61 1.31
C ASP A 229 -12.87 -0.75 2.51
N SER A 230 -12.56 -1.19 3.74
CA SER A 230 -12.82 -0.40 4.95
C SER A 230 -11.86 0.78 5.08
N LEU A 231 -10.63 0.66 4.57
CA LEU A 231 -9.63 1.72 4.60
C LEU A 231 -9.98 2.86 3.66
N VAL A 232 -10.67 2.60 2.53
CA VAL A 232 -11.14 3.65 1.61
C VAL A 232 -11.99 4.71 2.34
N GLY A 233 -12.82 4.31 3.30
CA GLY A 233 -13.67 5.24 4.06
C GLY A 233 -12.92 6.12 5.07
N VAL A 234 -11.68 5.75 5.42
CA VAL A 234 -10.86 6.42 6.45
C VAL A 234 -9.71 7.18 5.82
N ASP A 235 -8.97 6.52 4.93
CA ASP A 235 -7.81 7.05 4.23
C ASP A 235 -7.72 6.45 2.83
N VAL A 236 -8.30 7.17 1.87
CA VAL A 236 -8.33 6.73 0.48
C VAL A 236 -6.92 6.55 -0.09
N VAL A 237 -5.95 7.40 0.29
CA VAL A 237 -4.58 7.33 -0.26
C VAL A 237 -3.89 6.07 0.22
N ALA A 238 -3.99 5.75 1.52
CA ALA A 238 -3.44 4.51 2.06
C ALA A 238 -4.12 3.27 1.44
N ALA A 239 -5.43 3.32 1.19
CA ALA A 239 -6.15 2.24 0.51
C ALA A 239 -5.69 2.04 -0.94
N LEU A 240 -5.51 3.12 -1.70
CA LEU A 240 -5.01 3.07 -3.06
C LEU A 240 -3.57 2.57 -3.13
N ASP A 241 -2.69 3.01 -2.22
CA ASP A 241 -1.31 2.50 -2.12
C ASP A 241 -1.31 0.98 -1.82
N LEU A 242 -2.25 0.50 -0.99
CA LEU A 242 -2.39 -0.94 -0.71
C LEU A 242 -2.92 -1.73 -1.93
N TYR A 243 -3.87 -1.19 -2.72
CA TYR A 243 -4.27 -1.82 -3.98
C TYR A 243 -3.09 -1.94 -4.95
N VAL A 244 -2.23 -0.92 -5.02
CA VAL A 244 -1.00 -0.94 -5.83
C VAL A 244 -0.03 -2.02 -5.34
N GLU A 245 0.24 -2.09 -4.04
CA GLU A 245 1.10 -3.12 -3.43
C GLU A 245 0.59 -4.54 -3.70
N GLN A 246 -0.73 -4.73 -3.77
CA GLN A 246 -1.39 -6.01 -4.08
C GLN A 246 -1.53 -6.28 -5.59
N GLY A 247 -1.10 -5.37 -6.47
CA GLY A 247 -1.28 -5.49 -7.92
C GLY A 247 -2.73 -5.38 -8.41
N GLN A 248 -3.66 -4.91 -7.58
CA GLN A 248 -5.07 -4.74 -7.91
C GLN A 248 -5.32 -3.40 -8.62
N TRP A 249 -4.69 -3.24 -9.79
CA TRP A 249 -4.67 -1.98 -10.53
C TRP A 249 -6.06 -1.50 -10.96
N ASP A 250 -6.94 -2.39 -11.43
CA ASP A 250 -8.28 -2.01 -11.88
C ASP A 250 -9.10 -1.36 -10.76
N LYS A 251 -9.12 -2.00 -9.57
CA LYS A 251 -9.78 -1.44 -8.38
C LYS A 251 -9.14 -0.15 -7.90
N CYS A 252 -7.81 -0.04 -8.00
CA CYS A 252 -7.09 1.18 -7.68
C CYS A 252 -7.57 2.33 -8.57
N ILE A 253 -7.62 2.15 -9.89
CA ILE A 253 -8.04 3.19 -10.83
C ILE A 253 -9.52 3.52 -10.70
N GLU A 254 -10.39 2.51 -10.52
CA GLU A 254 -11.82 2.74 -10.27
C GLU A 254 -12.06 3.57 -9.01
N THR A 255 -11.34 3.26 -7.93
CA THR A 255 -11.44 4.00 -6.66
C THR A 255 -10.86 5.40 -6.80
N ALA A 256 -9.71 5.55 -7.49
CA ALA A 256 -9.06 6.83 -7.71
C ALA A 256 -9.88 7.77 -8.62
N THR A 257 -10.63 7.22 -9.58
CA THR A 257 -11.52 7.98 -10.48
C THR A 257 -12.66 8.67 -9.71
N LYS A 258 -13.10 8.09 -8.60
CA LYS A 258 -14.13 8.67 -7.71
C LYS A 258 -13.58 9.78 -6.80
N GLN A 259 -12.27 10.01 -6.79
CA GLN A 259 -11.62 11.03 -5.98
C GLN A 259 -11.42 12.32 -6.78
N ASN A 260 -10.35 13.06 -6.49
CA ASN A 260 -9.99 14.27 -7.22
C ASN A 260 -8.96 13.99 -8.33
N TYR A 261 -8.87 14.94 -9.26
CA TYR A 261 -7.98 14.90 -10.43
C TYR A 261 -6.51 14.59 -10.09
N LYS A 262 -5.98 15.19 -9.02
CA LYS A 262 -4.58 15.01 -8.61
C LYS A 262 -4.30 13.58 -8.14
N ILE A 263 -5.22 13.01 -7.35
CA ILE A 263 -5.12 11.62 -6.87
C ILE A 263 -5.21 10.67 -8.06
N LEU A 264 -6.21 10.80 -8.92
CA LEU A 264 -6.37 9.95 -10.11
C LEU A 264 -5.07 9.89 -10.93
N HIS A 265 -4.52 11.04 -11.29
CA HIS A 265 -3.35 11.09 -12.17
C HIS A 265 -2.04 10.64 -11.50
N LYS A 266 -1.94 10.65 -10.16
CA LYS A 266 -0.85 9.97 -9.43
C LYS A 266 -0.89 8.47 -9.72
N TYR A 267 -2.05 7.83 -9.52
CA TYR A 267 -2.18 6.37 -9.67
C TYR A 267 -2.19 5.92 -11.12
N VAL A 268 -2.73 6.71 -12.06
CA VAL A 268 -2.59 6.45 -13.50
C VAL A 268 -1.12 6.45 -13.91
N ALA A 269 -0.31 7.40 -13.43
CA ALA A 269 1.13 7.43 -13.73
C ALA A 269 1.89 6.25 -13.12
N LEU A 270 1.54 5.83 -11.90
CA LEU A 270 2.11 4.62 -11.28
C LEU A 270 1.77 3.37 -12.09
N TYR A 271 0.51 3.22 -12.50
CA TYR A 271 0.08 2.07 -13.27
C TYR A 271 0.70 2.05 -14.67
N ALA A 272 0.72 3.18 -15.38
CA ALA A 272 1.41 3.29 -16.67
C ALA A 272 2.90 2.95 -16.56
N THR A 273 3.56 3.38 -15.49
CA THR A 273 4.98 3.03 -15.22
C THR A 273 5.15 1.53 -15.00
N HIS A 274 4.24 0.88 -14.28
CA HIS A 274 4.25 -0.58 -14.11
C HIS A 274 4.09 -1.30 -15.44
N LEU A 275 3.08 -0.94 -16.23
CA LEU A 275 2.80 -1.54 -17.54
C LEU A 275 3.98 -1.38 -18.51
N ILE A 276 4.62 -0.21 -18.55
CA ILE A 276 5.80 0.03 -19.37
C ILE A 276 6.96 -0.90 -18.97
N ARG A 277 7.17 -1.12 -17.66
CA ARG A 277 8.20 -2.06 -17.18
C ARG A 277 7.93 -3.50 -17.59
N GLU A 278 6.66 -3.88 -17.71
CA GLU A 278 6.24 -5.19 -18.22
C GLU A 278 6.26 -5.26 -19.77
N GLY A 279 6.57 -4.17 -20.46
CA GLY A 279 6.57 -4.08 -21.93
C GLY A 279 5.19 -3.79 -22.54
N GLY A 280 4.16 -3.56 -21.72
CA GLY A 280 2.78 -3.28 -22.11
C GLY A 280 2.50 -1.82 -22.47
N TYR A 281 3.24 -1.23 -23.43
CA TYR A 281 3.04 0.18 -23.80
C TYR A 281 1.63 0.46 -24.35
N SER A 282 0.99 -0.50 -25.03
CA SER A 282 -0.37 -0.34 -25.57
C SER A 282 -1.41 -0.18 -24.46
N GLN A 283 -1.26 -0.91 -23.35
CA GLN A 283 -2.13 -0.77 -22.18
C GLN A 283 -1.87 0.55 -21.46
N ALA A 284 -0.60 0.98 -21.36
CA ALA A 284 -0.26 2.29 -20.81
C ALA A 284 -0.84 3.44 -21.64
N LEU A 285 -0.82 3.33 -22.97
CA LEU A 285 -1.47 4.29 -23.87
C LEU A 285 -2.99 4.32 -23.63
N ALA A 286 -3.65 3.16 -23.54
CA ALA A 286 -5.08 3.06 -23.29
C ALA A 286 -5.51 3.77 -21.98
N LEU A 287 -4.68 3.71 -20.92
CA LEU A 287 -4.94 4.47 -19.69
C LEU A 287 -5.00 5.98 -19.93
N TYR A 288 -4.09 6.52 -20.73
CA TYR A 288 -4.07 7.95 -21.03
C TYR A 288 -5.12 8.36 -22.06
N VAL A 289 -5.57 7.45 -22.94
CA VAL A 289 -6.77 7.66 -23.76
C VAL A 289 -8.00 7.80 -22.86
N GLN A 290 -8.15 6.92 -21.87
CA GLN A 290 -9.32 6.89 -20.99
C GLN A 290 -9.36 8.07 -20.00
N HIS A 291 -8.21 8.42 -19.40
CA HIS A 291 -8.15 9.38 -18.28
C HIS A 291 -7.56 10.74 -18.67
N GLY A 292 -6.96 10.89 -19.85
CA GLY A 292 -6.31 12.11 -20.31
C GLY A 292 -4.86 12.25 -19.84
N ALA A 293 -4.11 13.14 -20.51
CA ALA A 293 -2.67 13.35 -20.32
C ALA A 293 -2.38 14.69 -19.64
N PRO A 294 -2.28 14.74 -18.29
CA PRO A 294 -1.95 15.97 -17.56
C PRO A 294 -0.56 16.49 -17.91
N ALA A 295 -0.43 17.82 -17.96
CA ALA A 295 0.84 18.53 -18.11
C ALA A 295 1.68 18.55 -16.82
N ASN A 296 1.93 17.37 -16.23
CA ASN A 296 2.81 17.22 -15.08
C ASN A 296 4.23 16.82 -15.56
N PRO A 297 5.27 17.64 -15.31
CA PRO A 297 6.64 17.33 -15.73
C PRO A 297 7.16 15.97 -15.27
N GLN A 298 6.73 15.49 -14.09
CA GLN A 298 7.12 14.18 -13.56
C GLN A 298 6.65 13.01 -14.47
N ASN A 299 5.61 13.23 -15.28
CA ASN A 299 5.05 12.22 -16.17
C ASN A 299 5.64 12.28 -17.59
N PHE A 300 6.44 13.30 -17.94
CA PHE A 300 6.92 13.48 -19.31
C PHE A 300 7.69 12.27 -19.85
N ASN A 301 8.52 11.66 -19.02
CA ASN A 301 9.26 10.45 -19.40
C ASN A 301 8.34 9.27 -19.73
N ILE A 302 7.15 9.20 -19.12
CA ILE A 302 6.15 8.16 -19.42
C ILE A 302 5.62 8.37 -20.84
N TYR A 303 5.22 9.60 -21.20
CA TYR A 303 4.72 9.92 -22.54
C TYR A 303 5.78 9.68 -23.63
N LYS A 304 7.01 10.14 -23.39
CA LYS A 304 8.14 9.91 -24.30
C LYS A 304 8.43 8.42 -24.48
N ARG A 305 8.31 7.64 -23.41
CA ARG A 305 8.53 6.19 -23.45
C ARG A 305 7.44 5.48 -24.24
N ILE A 306 6.16 5.82 -24.04
CA ILE A 306 5.05 5.29 -24.85
C ILE A 306 5.26 5.59 -26.33
N PHE A 307 5.63 6.83 -26.68
CA PHE A 307 5.96 7.20 -28.05
C PHE A 307 7.11 6.34 -28.60
N SER A 308 8.23 6.26 -27.86
CA SER A 308 9.44 5.55 -28.28
C SER A 308 9.20 4.04 -28.48
N ASP A 309 8.48 3.40 -27.56
CA ASP A 309 8.14 1.98 -27.64
C ASP A 309 7.20 1.70 -28.83
N MET A 310 6.26 2.61 -29.10
CA MET A 310 5.35 2.48 -30.23
C MET A 310 6.06 2.66 -31.59
N VAL A 311 6.90 3.69 -31.76
CA VAL A 311 7.66 3.88 -33.02
C VAL A 311 8.69 2.78 -33.26
N SER A 312 9.14 2.10 -32.20
CA SER A 312 10.06 0.96 -32.29
C SER A 312 9.34 -0.38 -32.48
N SER A 313 8.02 -0.45 -32.30
CA SER A 313 7.29 -1.72 -32.38
C SER A 313 7.19 -2.25 -33.82
N PRO A 314 7.33 -3.56 -34.05
CA PRO A 314 7.14 -4.14 -35.38
C PRO A 314 5.68 -4.07 -35.81
N GLY A 315 5.42 -4.14 -37.12
CA GLY A 315 4.06 -4.22 -37.67
C GLY A 315 3.24 -2.93 -37.60
N THR A 316 3.84 -1.80 -37.22
CA THR A 316 3.12 -0.50 -37.15
C THR A 316 3.00 0.23 -38.50
N ASN A 317 3.58 -0.32 -39.57
CA ASN A 317 3.46 0.21 -40.94
C ASN A 317 2.39 -0.56 -41.73
N SER A 318 1.15 -0.49 -41.25
CA SER A 318 0.01 -1.11 -41.91
C SER A 318 -1.26 -0.30 -41.68
N ALA A 319 -2.33 -0.66 -42.40
CA ALA A 319 -3.64 -0.04 -42.24
C ALA A 319 -4.26 -0.35 -40.87
N GLU A 320 -4.04 -1.55 -40.35
CA GLU A 320 -4.57 -2.02 -39.05
C GLU A 320 -3.99 -1.25 -37.86
N ALA A 321 -2.78 -0.70 -38.01
CA ALA A 321 -2.12 0.10 -36.98
C ALA A 321 -2.77 1.49 -36.76
N TYR A 322 -3.76 1.87 -37.57
CA TYR A 322 -4.37 3.20 -37.52
C TYR A 322 -4.83 3.61 -36.11
N HIS A 323 -5.59 2.74 -35.43
CA HIS A 323 -6.20 3.09 -34.15
C HIS A 323 -5.14 3.36 -33.07
N ASN A 324 -4.08 2.55 -33.01
CA ASN A 324 -2.98 2.80 -32.08
C ASN A 324 -2.32 4.15 -32.35
N TRP A 325 -2.13 4.52 -33.64
CA TRP A 325 -1.50 5.79 -34.01
C TRP A 325 -2.43 6.98 -33.73
N ALA A 326 -3.72 6.83 -33.98
CA ALA A 326 -4.73 7.82 -33.65
C ALA A 326 -4.82 8.04 -32.13
N ASP A 327 -4.79 6.98 -31.33
CA ASP A 327 -4.77 7.05 -29.86
C ASP A 327 -3.54 7.80 -29.35
N LEU A 328 -2.34 7.48 -29.86
CA LEU A 328 -1.10 8.19 -29.51
C LEU A 328 -1.17 9.67 -29.92
N ARG A 329 -1.65 9.95 -31.14
CA ARG A 329 -1.86 11.31 -31.66
C ARG A 329 -2.80 12.10 -30.75
N ASP A 330 -3.93 11.51 -30.36
CA ASP A 330 -4.96 12.19 -29.58
C ASP A 330 -4.50 12.43 -28.14
N VAL A 331 -3.75 11.49 -27.55
CA VAL A 331 -3.10 11.65 -26.23
C VAL A 331 -2.04 12.75 -26.26
N LEU A 332 -1.18 12.79 -27.28
CA LEU A 332 -0.17 13.84 -27.44
C LEU A 332 -0.82 15.21 -27.71
N PHE A 333 -1.93 15.24 -28.45
CA PHE A 333 -2.70 16.47 -28.65
C PHE A 333 -3.31 16.97 -27.34
N ASN A 334 -3.91 16.06 -26.54
CA ASN A 334 -4.43 16.40 -25.21
C ASN A 334 -3.32 16.95 -24.30
N LEU A 335 -2.14 16.34 -24.31
CA LEU A 335 -0.97 16.80 -23.57
C LEU A 335 -0.53 18.20 -24.00
N CYS A 336 -0.39 18.46 -25.31
CA CYS A 336 0.00 19.79 -25.82
C CYS A 336 -1.03 20.86 -25.44
N GLU A 337 -2.33 20.58 -25.55
CA GLU A 337 -3.38 21.53 -25.13
C GLU A 337 -3.35 21.81 -23.62
N ASN A 338 -2.90 20.85 -22.81
CA ASN A 338 -2.70 21.05 -21.37
C ASN A 338 -1.40 21.82 -21.07
N LEU A 339 -0.33 21.61 -21.84
CA LEU A 339 0.95 22.31 -21.70
C LEU A 339 0.82 23.80 -22.03
N VAL A 340 0.06 24.15 -23.07
CA VAL A 340 -0.26 25.56 -23.42
C VAL A 340 -0.91 26.30 -22.25
N LYS A 341 -1.64 25.58 -21.38
CA LYS A 341 -2.35 26.15 -20.22
C LYS A 341 -1.55 26.07 -18.91
N SER A 342 -0.34 25.50 -18.94
CA SER A 342 0.50 25.31 -17.76
C SER A 342 1.71 26.24 -17.79
N SER A 343 2.56 26.15 -16.76
CA SER A 343 3.86 26.85 -16.72
C SER A 343 4.87 26.35 -17.75
N GLU A 344 4.58 25.24 -18.43
CA GLU A 344 5.44 24.62 -19.44
C GLU A 344 5.12 25.10 -20.87
N ALA A 345 4.28 26.12 -21.02
CA ALA A 345 3.97 26.69 -22.32
C ALA A 345 5.25 27.19 -23.01
N ASN A 346 5.47 26.71 -24.24
CA ASN A 346 6.66 27.00 -25.06
C ASN A 346 8.00 26.57 -24.42
N SER A 347 8.00 25.61 -23.50
CA SER A 347 9.24 24.99 -23.02
C SER A 347 9.80 24.03 -24.08
N LEU A 348 11.09 23.67 -23.96
CA LEU A 348 11.72 22.67 -24.86
C LEU A 348 10.95 21.34 -24.86
N ALA A 349 10.43 20.94 -23.70
CA ALA A 349 9.60 19.74 -23.59
C ALA A 349 8.29 19.89 -24.37
N HIS A 350 7.68 21.08 -24.36
CA HIS A 350 6.48 21.35 -25.15
C HIS A 350 6.76 21.25 -26.66
N GLU A 351 7.84 21.85 -27.15
CA GLU A 351 8.24 21.77 -28.57
C GLU A 351 8.53 20.32 -29.01
N GLU A 352 9.16 19.53 -28.14
CA GLU A 352 9.41 18.11 -28.37
C GLU A 352 8.11 17.31 -28.47
N PHE A 353 7.14 17.56 -27.58
CA PHE A 353 5.82 16.92 -27.66
C PHE A 353 5.01 17.37 -28.87
N GLU A 354 5.12 18.63 -29.31
CA GLU A 354 4.51 19.09 -30.57
C GLU A 354 5.12 18.36 -31.78
N THR A 355 6.42 18.07 -31.73
CA THR A 355 7.11 17.28 -32.77
C THR A 355 6.65 15.82 -32.75
N MET A 356 6.57 15.19 -31.56
CA MET A 356 6.01 13.84 -31.40
C MET A 356 4.56 13.75 -31.88
N LEU A 357 3.74 14.79 -31.60
CA LEU A 357 2.36 14.88 -32.06
C LEU A 357 2.29 14.92 -33.60
N LEU A 358 3.14 15.72 -34.25
CA LEU A 358 3.21 15.78 -35.70
C LEU A 358 3.59 14.43 -36.31
N ILE A 359 4.56 13.75 -35.72
CA ILE A 359 5.01 12.43 -36.14
C ILE A 359 3.88 11.40 -35.99
N ALA A 360 3.22 11.35 -34.83
CA ALA A 360 2.07 10.46 -34.59
C ALA A 360 0.92 10.74 -35.58
N HIS A 361 0.67 12.01 -35.91
CA HIS A 361 -0.29 12.40 -36.94
C HIS A 361 0.11 11.90 -38.34
N TYR A 362 1.39 11.96 -38.71
CA TYR A 362 1.87 11.42 -39.98
C TYR A 362 1.75 9.90 -40.06
N TYR A 363 2.09 9.17 -38.99
CA TYR A 363 1.87 7.74 -38.94
C TYR A 363 0.37 7.38 -39.01
N ALA A 364 -0.50 8.07 -38.26
CA ALA A 364 -1.94 7.84 -38.32
C ALA A 364 -2.50 8.13 -39.73
N THR A 365 -2.10 9.25 -40.34
CA THR A 365 -2.52 9.60 -41.71
C THR A 365 -2.00 8.60 -42.73
N ARG A 366 -0.78 8.08 -42.54
CA ARG A 366 -0.19 7.06 -43.41
C ARG A 366 -0.96 5.75 -43.33
N SER A 367 -1.22 5.25 -42.13
CA SER A 367 -2.02 4.03 -41.92
C SER A 367 -3.44 4.19 -42.49
N ALA A 368 -4.08 5.35 -42.31
CA ALA A 368 -5.36 5.62 -42.94
C ALA A 368 -5.25 5.60 -44.47
N ALA A 369 -4.24 6.25 -45.05
CA ALA A 369 -4.03 6.30 -46.50
C ALA A 369 -3.74 4.90 -47.09
N GLN A 370 -3.04 4.03 -46.37
CA GLN A 370 -2.78 2.64 -46.80
C GLN A 370 -4.07 1.81 -46.92
N SER A 371 -5.14 2.19 -46.22
CA SER A 371 -6.44 1.51 -46.37
C SER A 371 -7.17 1.85 -47.69
N VAL A 372 -6.68 2.81 -48.47
CA VAL A 372 -7.34 3.29 -49.70
C VAL A 372 -6.34 3.37 -50.85
N LYS A 373 -6.50 2.51 -51.87
CA LYS A 373 -5.59 2.40 -53.02
C LYS A 373 -5.29 3.74 -53.71
N GLN A 374 -6.27 4.63 -53.85
CA GLN A 374 -6.07 5.95 -54.48
C GLN A 374 -5.09 6.86 -53.71
N LEU A 375 -4.77 6.51 -52.45
CA LEU A 375 -3.91 7.27 -51.55
C LEU A 375 -2.52 6.65 -51.35
N GLU A 376 -2.13 5.61 -52.11
CA GLU A 376 -0.79 4.98 -52.02
C GLU A 376 0.34 6.02 -52.14
N THR A 377 0.24 6.94 -53.10
CA THR A 377 1.18 8.07 -53.25
C THR A 377 1.23 8.99 -52.03
N VAL A 378 0.13 9.18 -51.30
CA VAL A 378 0.09 9.99 -50.07
C VAL A 378 0.81 9.25 -48.95
N ALA A 379 0.57 7.94 -48.80
CA ALA A 379 1.27 7.10 -47.85
C ALA A 379 2.79 7.04 -48.11
N ALA A 380 3.20 6.98 -49.38
CA ALA A 380 4.61 7.06 -49.76
C ALA A 380 5.23 8.41 -49.37
N ARG A 381 4.59 9.55 -49.69
CA ARG A 381 5.07 10.88 -49.28
C ARG A 381 5.20 11.04 -47.77
N LEU A 382 4.27 10.47 -47.00
CA LEU A 382 4.34 10.48 -45.54
C LEU A 382 5.50 9.64 -45.02
N SER A 383 5.74 8.46 -45.59
CA SER A 383 6.88 7.61 -45.22
C SER A 383 8.21 8.30 -45.49
N VAL A 384 8.34 8.94 -46.65
CA VAL A 384 9.51 9.76 -47.00
C VAL A 384 9.65 10.96 -46.04
N SER A 385 8.54 11.61 -45.70
CA SER A 385 8.51 12.74 -44.79
C SER A 385 8.96 12.41 -43.37
N LEU A 386 8.70 11.19 -42.91
CA LEU A 386 9.11 10.70 -41.60
C LEU A 386 10.64 10.58 -41.48
N LEU A 387 11.38 10.48 -42.60
CA LEU A 387 12.86 10.45 -42.57
C LEU A 387 13.47 11.72 -41.95
N ARG A 388 12.77 12.86 -42.00
CA ARG A 388 13.23 14.10 -41.34
C ARG A 388 13.21 14.02 -39.81
N HIS A 389 12.60 12.97 -39.25
CA HIS A 389 12.39 12.80 -37.83
C HIS A 389 13.18 11.61 -37.25
N THR A 390 14.20 11.12 -37.94
CA THR A 390 15.06 9.99 -37.52
C THR A 390 15.89 10.26 -36.26
N GLN A 391 15.90 11.50 -35.75
CA GLN A 391 16.41 11.78 -34.40
C GLN A 391 15.49 11.24 -33.28
N LEU A 392 14.20 11.06 -33.58
CA LEU A 392 13.18 10.51 -32.66
C LEU A 392 12.66 9.14 -33.10
N LEU A 393 12.98 8.72 -34.33
CA LEU A 393 12.52 7.48 -34.95
C LEU A 393 13.69 6.54 -35.20
N PRO A 394 13.52 5.22 -35.06
CA PRO A 394 14.56 4.29 -35.45
C PRO A 394 14.88 4.43 -36.94
N ALA A 395 16.11 4.85 -37.24
CA ALA A 395 16.51 5.22 -38.60
C ALA A 395 16.41 4.03 -39.57
N ASP A 396 16.89 2.85 -39.16
CA ASP A 396 16.80 1.62 -39.95
C ASP A 396 15.36 1.33 -40.39
N LYS A 397 14.43 1.36 -39.44
CA LYS A 397 13.00 1.17 -39.71
C LYS A 397 12.44 2.25 -40.63
N ALA A 398 12.74 3.52 -40.37
CA ALA A 398 12.20 4.63 -41.15
C ALA A 398 12.68 4.59 -42.62
N PHE A 399 13.98 4.33 -42.85
CA PHE A 399 14.55 4.19 -44.20
C PHE A 399 13.99 2.99 -44.95
N TYR A 400 13.86 1.85 -44.27
CA TYR A 400 13.20 0.67 -44.83
C TYR A 400 11.76 0.97 -45.27
N GLU A 401 10.94 1.53 -44.37
CA GLU A 401 9.54 1.84 -44.65
C GLU A 401 9.38 2.86 -45.80
N ALA A 402 10.22 3.89 -45.84
CA ALA A 402 10.23 4.88 -46.92
C ALA A 402 10.65 4.28 -48.26
N GLY A 403 11.69 3.43 -48.25
CA GLY A 403 12.19 2.76 -49.45
C GLY A 403 11.18 1.78 -50.05
N ILE A 404 10.55 0.95 -49.22
CA ILE A 404 9.48 0.02 -49.66
C ILE A 404 8.26 0.80 -50.19
N ALA A 405 7.86 1.89 -49.52
CA ALA A 405 6.74 2.70 -49.98
C ALA A 405 7.05 3.41 -51.31
N ALA A 406 8.27 3.91 -51.49
CA ALA A 406 8.73 4.50 -52.75
C ALA A 406 8.75 3.45 -53.89
N LYS A 407 9.25 2.25 -53.60
CA LYS A 407 9.26 1.12 -54.54
C LYS A 407 7.85 0.75 -55.00
N ALA A 408 6.89 0.70 -54.07
CA ALA A 408 5.50 0.34 -54.38
C ALA A 408 4.80 1.33 -55.32
N VAL A 409 5.18 2.60 -55.31
CA VAL A 409 4.61 3.65 -56.18
C VAL A 409 5.46 3.96 -57.42
N GLY A 410 6.51 3.17 -57.67
CA GLY A 410 7.38 3.30 -58.83
C GLY A 410 8.39 4.44 -58.76
N TRP A 411 8.75 4.92 -57.56
CA TRP A 411 9.82 5.91 -57.36
C TRP A 411 11.17 5.23 -57.19
N GLU A 412 11.64 4.59 -58.27
CA GLU A 412 12.80 3.70 -58.24
C GLU A 412 14.06 4.37 -57.69
N ASN A 413 14.39 5.58 -58.12
CA ASN A 413 15.58 6.31 -57.64
C ASN A 413 15.54 6.54 -56.12
N MET A 414 14.40 7.01 -55.58
CA MET A 414 14.23 7.21 -54.14
C MET A 414 14.27 5.87 -53.40
N ALA A 415 13.59 4.85 -53.93
CA ALA A 415 13.57 3.53 -53.33
C ALA A 415 14.99 2.96 -53.22
N PHE A 416 15.78 3.07 -54.28
CA PHE A 416 17.17 2.64 -54.31
C PHE A 416 18.02 3.35 -53.26
N ILE A 417 18.00 4.69 -53.23
CA ILE A 417 18.79 5.48 -52.29
C ILE A 417 18.41 5.18 -50.82
N PHE A 418 17.11 5.11 -50.52
CA PHE A 418 16.67 4.85 -49.14
C PHE A 418 16.93 3.42 -48.68
N LEU A 419 16.75 2.44 -49.57
CA LEU A 419 17.03 1.04 -49.23
C LEU A 419 18.52 0.75 -49.14
N ASN A 420 19.36 1.43 -49.94
CA ASN A 420 20.80 1.35 -49.80
C ASN A 420 21.25 1.93 -48.45
N ARG A 421 20.78 3.14 -48.09
CA ARG A 421 21.04 3.73 -46.77
C ARG A 421 20.53 2.84 -45.62
N PHE A 422 19.41 2.15 -45.80
CA PHE A 422 18.93 1.19 -44.80
C PHE A 422 19.90 0.02 -44.58
N LEU A 423 20.53 -0.49 -45.65
CA LEU A 423 21.55 -1.54 -45.52
C LEU A 423 22.80 -0.99 -44.81
N ASP A 424 23.26 0.22 -45.16
CA ASP A 424 24.39 0.84 -44.46
C ASP A 424 24.09 1.03 -42.96
N LEU A 425 22.85 1.42 -42.62
CA LEU A 425 22.40 1.55 -41.23
C LEU A 425 22.32 0.19 -40.53
N THR A 426 21.96 -0.88 -41.25
CA THR A 426 21.93 -2.25 -40.73
C THR A 426 23.34 -2.68 -40.30
N ASP A 427 24.33 -2.42 -41.15
CA ASP A 427 25.74 -2.72 -40.88
C ASP A 427 26.28 -1.84 -39.74
N ALA A 428 25.96 -0.54 -39.75
CA ALA A 428 26.32 0.39 -38.67
C ALA A 428 25.75 0.01 -37.29
N ILE A 429 24.54 -0.59 -37.25
CA ILE A 429 23.95 -1.11 -36.01
C ILE A 429 24.72 -2.34 -35.50
N GLU A 430 25.20 -3.21 -36.38
CA GLU A 430 26.00 -4.38 -36.00
C GLU A 430 27.39 -3.97 -35.49
N GLU A 431 28.00 -2.96 -36.12
CA GLU A 431 29.30 -2.41 -35.73
C GLU A 431 29.23 -1.47 -34.52
N GLY A 432 28.06 -0.89 -34.25
CA GLY A 432 27.82 0.05 -33.15
C GLY A 432 28.38 1.46 -33.40
N THR A 433 28.67 1.83 -34.64
CA THR A 433 29.18 3.16 -35.03
C THR A 433 28.59 3.64 -36.36
N LEU A 434 28.44 4.96 -36.52
CA LEU A 434 28.00 5.60 -37.77
C LEU A 434 29.17 6.12 -38.63
N ASP A 435 30.42 6.01 -38.15
CA ASP A 435 31.59 6.68 -38.74
C ASP A 435 31.87 6.27 -40.19
N ALA A 436 31.44 5.07 -40.59
CA ALA A 436 31.63 4.52 -41.93
C ALA A 436 30.54 4.94 -42.94
N LEU A 437 29.49 5.66 -42.53
CA LEU A 437 28.37 6.02 -43.41
C LEU A 437 28.74 7.12 -44.40
N ASP A 438 28.58 6.86 -45.69
CA ASP A 438 28.65 7.90 -46.72
C ASP A 438 27.35 8.71 -46.74
N HIS A 439 27.46 10.02 -46.55
CA HIS A 439 26.34 10.96 -46.55
C HIS A 439 26.12 11.71 -47.88
N SER A 440 26.93 11.41 -48.92
CA SER A 440 26.90 12.07 -50.23
C SER A 440 25.50 12.25 -50.81
N ASP A 441 24.68 11.20 -50.82
CA ASP A 441 23.30 11.22 -51.36
C ASP A 441 22.35 12.20 -50.64
N PHE A 442 22.70 12.67 -49.45
CA PHE A 442 21.82 13.45 -48.57
C PHE A 442 22.35 14.84 -48.21
N GLN A 443 23.50 15.29 -48.75
CA GLN A 443 24.18 16.54 -48.38
C GLN A 443 23.32 17.81 -48.52
N ASP A 444 22.34 17.83 -49.42
CA ASP A 444 21.42 18.97 -49.66
C ASP A 444 19.97 18.68 -49.21
N THR A 445 19.80 17.81 -48.22
CA THR A 445 18.49 17.45 -47.65
C THR A 445 18.36 17.94 -46.21
N ASP A 446 17.14 17.90 -45.68
CA ASP A 446 16.83 18.14 -44.26
C ASP A 446 16.65 16.82 -43.49
N ILE A 447 17.20 15.72 -44.01
CA ILE A 447 17.26 14.43 -43.33
C ILE A 447 18.49 14.42 -42.42
N PRO A 448 18.34 14.17 -41.10
CA PRO A 448 19.46 14.15 -40.17
C PRO A 448 20.54 13.11 -40.52
N PHE A 449 21.82 13.50 -40.41
CA PHE A 449 22.96 12.58 -40.52
C PHE A 449 23.25 11.88 -39.19
N GLU A 450 23.24 12.65 -38.10
CA GLU A 450 23.41 12.13 -36.75
C GLU A 450 22.06 11.61 -36.24
N VAL A 451 21.97 10.30 -36.09
CA VAL A 451 20.77 9.59 -35.62
C VAL A 451 21.13 8.66 -34.47
N PRO A 452 20.25 8.47 -33.47
CA PRO A 452 20.50 7.47 -32.42
C PRO A 452 20.55 6.06 -33.02
N LEU A 453 21.65 5.35 -32.80
CA LEU A 453 21.74 3.94 -33.17
C LEU A 453 20.88 3.09 -32.21
N PRO A 454 19.93 2.30 -32.73
CA PRO A 454 19.14 1.41 -31.89
C PRO A 454 19.99 0.24 -31.36
N ALA A 455 19.63 -0.28 -30.19
CA ALA A 455 20.34 -1.40 -29.57
C ALA A 455 20.15 -2.73 -30.32
N LYS A 456 19.13 -2.82 -31.18
CA LYS A 456 18.81 -3.98 -32.02
C LYS A 456 18.20 -3.48 -33.33
N GLN A 457 18.38 -4.25 -34.39
CA GLN A 457 17.73 -4.00 -35.68
C GLN A 457 16.22 -4.22 -35.57
N HIS A 458 15.43 -3.32 -36.18
CA HIS A 458 13.97 -3.35 -36.14
C HIS A 458 13.35 -4.15 -37.27
N VAL A 459 14.05 -4.27 -38.40
CA VAL A 459 13.60 -5.00 -39.59
C VAL A 459 14.13 -6.44 -39.51
N PRO A 460 13.29 -7.48 -39.62
CA PRO A 460 13.73 -8.88 -39.55
C PRO A 460 14.72 -9.28 -40.66
N GLU A 461 15.62 -10.21 -40.36
CA GLU A 461 16.69 -10.68 -41.27
C GLU A 461 16.19 -11.06 -42.67
N ALA A 462 15.09 -11.82 -42.77
CA ALA A 462 14.51 -12.20 -44.06
C ALA A 462 14.19 -10.98 -44.95
N GLN A 463 13.64 -9.91 -44.37
CA GLN A 463 13.34 -8.68 -45.13
C GLN A 463 14.61 -7.91 -45.48
N ARG A 464 15.66 -8.01 -44.67
CA ARG A 464 16.96 -7.40 -44.97
C ARG A 464 17.63 -8.09 -46.14
N GLU A 465 17.59 -9.42 -46.19
CA GLU A 465 18.09 -10.19 -47.34
C GLU A 465 17.30 -9.86 -48.62
N GLU A 466 15.97 -9.77 -48.55
CA GLU A 466 15.16 -9.37 -49.70
C GLU A 466 15.53 -7.97 -50.22
N VAL A 467 15.82 -7.03 -49.32
CA VAL A 467 16.29 -5.70 -49.70
C VAL A 467 17.69 -5.76 -50.28
N ARG A 468 18.62 -6.55 -49.69
CA ARG A 468 19.98 -6.72 -50.20
C ARG A 468 19.98 -7.28 -51.62
N ASP A 469 19.23 -8.34 -51.88
CA ASP A 469 19.09 -8.94 -53.21
C ASP A 469 18.53 -7.93 -54.22
N TRP A 470 17.54 -7.14 -53.82
CA TRP A 470 16.95 -6.11 -54.68
C TRP A 470 17.94 -4.97 -54.98
N VAL A 471 18.62 -4.43 -53.97
CA VAL A 471 19.63 -3.36 -54.14
C VAL A 471 20.78 -3.84 -55.03
N LEU A 472 21.26 -5.08 -54.84
CA LEU A 472 22.27 -5.68 -55.72
C LEU A 472 21.77 -5.80 -57.16
N THR A 473 20.54 -6.26 -57.36
CA THR A 473 19.94 -6.39 -58.69
C THR A 473 19.84 -5.03 -59.40
N VAL A 474 19.36 -4.00 -58.69
CA VAL A 474 19.22 -2.64 -59.24
C VAL A 474 20.58 -2.00 -59.50
N SER A 475 21.58 -2.23 -58.64
CA SER A 475 22.94 -1.70 -58.83
C SER A 475 23.61 -2.26 -60.10
N MET A 476 23.24 -3.47 -60.51
CA MET A 476 23.72 -4.08 -61.76
C MET A 476 22.99 -3.54 -63.01
N ASP A 477 21.80 -2.95 -62.84
CA ASP A 477 21.05 -2.29 -63.91
C ASP A 477 21.49 -0.82 -64.04
N GLN A 478 22.43 -0.56 -64.96
CA GLN A 478 23.04 0.76 -65.21
C GLN A 478 22.06 1.85 -65.69
N ARG A 479 20.76 1.56 -65.72
CA ARG A 479 19.71 2.50 -66.15
C ARG A 479 19.26 3.46 -65.05
N LEU A 480 19.48 3.11 -63.79
CA LEU A 480 19.02 3.92 -62.66
C LEU A 480 20.05 5.01 -62.32
N GLU A 481 19.61 6.27 -62.35
CA GLU A 481 20.41 7.40 -61.87
C GLU A 481 20.24 7.53 -60.35
N GLN A 482 21.32 7.35 -59.59
CA GLN A 482 21.35 7.52 -58.13
C GLN A 482 21.29 9.02 -57.77
N VAL A 483 20.14 9.65 -58.04
CA VAL A 483 19.90 11.06 -57.74
C VAL A 483 18.49 11.23 -57.17
N LEU A 484 18.41 11.88 -56.01
CA LEU A 484 17.14 12.27 -55.41
C LEU A 484 16.42 13.33 -56.27
N PRO A 485 15.11 13.19 -56.52
CA PRO A 485 14.38 14.14 -57.36
C PRO A 485 14.30 15.52 -56.72
N ARG A 486 14.39 16.55 -57.57
CA ARG A 486 14.45 17.95 -57.15
C ARG A 486 13.16 18.68 -57.50
N ASP A 487 12.74 19.60 -56.64
CA ASP A 487 11.60 20.48 -56.90
C ASP A 487 11.98 21.75 -57.69
N GLU A 488 11.02 22.67 -57.84
CA GLU A 488 11.20 23.94 -58.54
C GLU A 488 12.24 24.90 -57.90
N ARG A 489 12.65 24.64 -56.65
CA ARG A 489 13.72 25.38 -55.97
C ARG A 489 15.10 24.77 -56.26
N GLY A 490 15.16 23.64 -56.96
CA GLY A 490 16.38 22.92 -57.27
C GLY A 490 16.96 22.13 -56.09
N VAL A 491 16.17 21.91 -55.04
CA VAL A 491 16.54 21.08 -53.86
C VAL A 491 15.70 19.81 -53.83
N TYR A 492 16.07 18.84 -53.00
CA TYR A 492 15.32 17.60 -52.85
C TYR A 492 13.82 17.86 -52.59
N GLU A 493 12.93 17.22 -53.37
CA GLU A 493 11.51 17.57 -53.41
C GLU A 493 10.74 17.42 -52.09
N ALA A 494 11.22 16.55 -51.19
CA ALA A 494 10.61 16.38 -49.88
C ALA A 494 11.23 17.30 -48.82
N SER A 495 12.28 18.06 -49.15
CA SER A 495 12.95 18.92 -48.18
C SER A 495 12.13 20.17 -47.87
N LEU A 496 11.97 20.50 -46.60
CA LEU A 496 11.30 21.73 -46.17
C LEU A 496 12.23 22.94 -46.31
N VAL A 497 13.54 22.74 -46.26
CA VAL A 497 14.54 23.81 -46.25
C VAL A 497 15.29 23.83 -47.58
N ALA A 498 15.31 24.96 -48.25
CA ALA A 498 16.20 25.17 -49.39
C ALA A 498 17.54 25.72 -48.91
N ALA A 499 18.54 24.86 -48.71
CA ALA A 499 19.85 25.22 -48.14
C ALA A 499 20.53 26.41 -48.84
N SER A 500 20.39 26.50 -50.17
CA SER A 500 20.95 27.58 -50.99
C SER A 500 20.34 28.97 -50.72
N THR A 501 19.11 29.05 -50.21
CA THR A 501 18.37 30.31 -50.00
C THR A 501 17.97 30.56 -48.55
N GLY A 502 18.04 29.54 -47.69
CA GLY A 502 17.54 29.58 -46.31
C GLY A 502 16.01 29.58 -46.19
N VAL A 503 15.28 29.54 -47.30
CA VAL A 503 13.81 29.58 -47.29
C VAL A 503 13.25 28.25 -46.78
N ARG A 504 12.39 28.33 -45.75
CA ARG A 504 11.69 27.18 -45.17
C ARG A 504 10.21 27.17 -45.59
N ALA A 505 9.80 26.10 -46.26
CA ALA A 505 8.42 25.86 -46.61
C ALA A 505 7.64 25.24 -45.44
N LEU A 506 6.33 25.50 -45.39
CA LEU A 506 5.46 24.82 -44.43
C LEU A 506 5.25 23.37 -44.86
N PRO A 507 5.30 22.40 -43.92
CA PRO A 507 4.98 21.01 -44.23
C PRO A 507 3.48 20.83 -44.42
N CYS A 508 3.09 20.10 -45.46
CA CYS A 508 1.70 19.74 -45.72
C CYS A 508 1.20 18.75 -44.67
N LEU A 509 0.09 19.04 -43.99
CA LEU A 509 -0.48 18.16 -42.96
C LEU A 509 -0.89 16.76 -43.47
N ILE A 510 -1.13 16.60 -44.77
CA ILE A 510 -1.57 15.33 -45.36
C ILE A 510 -0.40 14.52 -45.94
N THR A 511 0.71 15.16 -46.32
CA THR A 511 1.81 14.48 -47.03
C THR A 511 3.18 14.69 -46.40
N GLY A 512 3.32 15.63 -45.46
CA GLY A 512 4.58 16.10 -44.89
C GLY A 512 5.47 16.92 -45.84
N TYR A 513 5.26 16.82 -47.15
CA TYR A 513 6.03 17.54 -48.19
C TYR A 513 5.90 19.07 -48.09
N PRO A 514 6.88 19.82 -48.62
CA PRO A 514 6.84 21.29 -48.67
C PRO A 514 5.66 21.81 -49.49
N ILE A 515 4.97 22.83 -48.99
CA ILE A 515 3.92 23.54 -49.74
C ILE A 515 4.54 24.73 -50.48
N LEU A 516 4.78 24.55 -51.78
CA LEU A 516 5.36 25.60 -52.64
C LEU A 516 4.29 26.41 -53.37
N ARG A 517 3.19 25.75 -53.75
CA ARG A 517 2.05 26.32 -54.48
C ARG A 517 0.72 25.84 -53.90
N ASN A 518 -0.37 26.51 -54.27
CA ASN A 518 -1.74 26.13 -53.95
C ASN A 518 -1.96 25.83 -52.45
N LYS A 519 -1.55 26.76 -51.58
CA LYS A 519 -1.63 26.62 -50.12
C LYS A 519 -3.08 26.76 -49.61
N ILE A 520 -3.51 25.85 -48.75
CA ILE A 520 -4.66 25.98 -47.86
C ILE A 520 -4.10 26.23 -46.45
N GLU A 521 -4.54 27.31 -45.81
CA GLU A 521 -4.10 27.70 -44.47
C GLU A 521 -5.26 27.54 -43.48
N PHE A 522 -4.96 26.93 -42.32
CA PHE A 522 -5.93 26.72 -41.25
C PHE A 522 -5.90 27.90 -40.26
N LYS A 523 -6.86 27.98 -39.34
CA LYS A 523 -6.93 29.09 -38.38
C LYS A 523 -5.74 29.16 -37.44
N ARG A 524 -5.17 28.01 -37.03
CA ARG A 524 -3.95 28.00 -36.22
C ARG A 524 -2.73 28.31 -37.09
N PRO A 525 -1.88 29.28 -36.71
CA PRO A 525 -0.69 29.65 -37.48
C PRO A 525 0.24 28.46 -37.74
N GLY A 526 0.90 28.46 -38.90
CA GLY A 526 1.85 27.42 -39.28
C GLY A 526 1.23 26.07 -39.67
N LYS A 527 -0.10 25.94 -39.62
CA LYS A 527 -0.83 24.73 -40.06
C LYS A 527 -1.38 24.95 -41.47
N ALA A 528 -0.93 24.12 -42.41
CA ALA A 528 -1.31 24.25 -43.82
C ALA A 528 -1.33 22.90 -44.55
N ALA A 529 -2.06 22.84 -45.66
CA ALA A 529 -2.06 21.71 -46.58
C ALA A 529 -1.94 22.21 -48.03
N ASN A 530 -1.35 21.40 -48.90
CA ASN A 530 -1.43 21.64 -50.33
C ASN A 530 -2.84 21.28 -50.85
N LYS A 531 -3.46 22.18 -51.61
CA LYS A 531 -4.84 22.08 -52.10
C LYS A 531 -5.08 20.83 -52.95
N ASP A 532 -4.14 20.46 -53.79
CA ASP A 532 -4.28 19.32 -54.70
C ASP A 532 -4.26 18.00 -53.91
N ASN A 533 -3.31 17.86 -52.98
CA ASN A 533 -3.26 16.71 -52.06
C ASN A 533 -4.49 16.65 -51.14
N TRP A 534 -4.95 17.79 -50.62
CA TRP A 534 -6.15 17.89 -49.81
C TRP A 534 -7.40 17.44 -50.56
N ASN A 535 -7.59 17.93 -51.79
CA ASN A 535 -8.71 17.54 -52.65
C ASN A 535 -8.65 16.06 -53.04
N LYS A 536 -7.45 15.52 -53.29
CA LYS A 536 -7.25 14.09 -53.54
C LYS A 536 -7.67 13.25 -52.34
N PHE A 537 -7.28 13.66 -51.13
CA PHE A 537 -7.67 13.00 -49.88
C PHE A 537 -9.18 13.07 -49.65
N LEU A 538 -9.80 14.24 -49.85
CA LEU A 538 -11.26 14.41 -49.78
C LEU A 538 -12.01 13.54 -50.79
N MET A 539 -11.54 13.49 -52.04
CA MET A 539 -12.17 12.67 -53.07
C MET A 539 -12.08 11.18 -52.72
N ALA A 540 -10.91 10.73 -52.24
CA ALA A 540 -10.73 9.36 -51.80
C ALA A 540 -11.69 8.98 -50.66
N ILE A 541 -11.93 9.89 -49.71
CA ILE A 541 -12.94 9.68 -48.66
C ILE A 541 -14.36 9.57 -49.24
N LYS A 542 -14.73 10.46 -50.16
CA LYS A 542 -16.06 10.43 -50.80
C LYS A 542 -16.31 9.16 -51.59
N THR A 543 -15.28 8.59 -52.20
CA THR A 543 -15.40 7.37 -53.01
C THR A 543 -15.29 6.08 -52.18
N SER A 544 -14.40 6.04 -51.18
CA SER A 544 -14.15 4.83 -50.38
C SER A 544 -15.05 4.72 -49.15
N HIS A 545 -15.63 5.84 -48.68
CA HIS A 545 -16.30 5.95 -47.38
C HIS A 545 -15.45 5.46 -46.19
N SER A 546 -14.12 5.55 -46.29
CA SER A 546 -13.20 5.08 -45.25
C SER A 546 -13.37 5.86 -43.93
N PRO A 547 -13.77 5.22 -42.82
CA PRO A 547 -14.01 5.89 -41.55
C PRO A 547 -12.72 6.44 -40.92
N VAL A 548 -11.60 5.72 -41.08
CA VAL A 548 -10.29 6.16 -40.57
C VAL A 548 -9.77 7.39 -41.30
N CYS A 549 -10.01 7.52 -42.61
CA CYS A 549 -9.66 8.72 -43.36
C CYS A 549 -10.55 9.92 -42.98
N GLN A 550 -11.84 9.68 -42.67
CA GLN A 550 -12.73 10.73 -42.14
C GLN A 550 -12.26 11.23 -40.78
N ASP A 551 -11.83 10.32 -39.90
CA ASP A 551 -11.29 10.67 -38.58
C ASP A 551 -10.02 11.53 -38.70
N VAL A 552 -9.11 11.24 -39.63
CA VAL A 552 -7.95 12.11 -39.91
C VAL A 552 -8.37 13.55 -40.22
N LEU A 553 -9.37 13.75 -41.09
CA LEU A 553 -9.84 15.10 -41.42
C LEU A 553 -10.51 15.80 -40.23
N LYS A 554 -11.28 15.04 -39.44
CA LYS A 554 -11.89 15.54 -38.21
C LYS A 554 -10.81 16.00 -37.22
N PHE A 555 -9.77 15.19 -37.02
CA PHE A 555 -8.64 15.53 -36.19
C PHE A 555 -7.91 16.77 -36.71
N ILE A 556 -7.58 16.86 -38.00
CA ILE A 556 -6.92 18.05 -38.57
C ILE A 556 -7.76 19.31 -38.32
N SER A 557 -9.09 19.22 -38.49
CA SER A 557 -9.99 20.34 -38.19
C SER A 557 -9.91 20.74 -36.72
N GLN A 558 -9.96 19.79 -35.79
CA GLN A 558 -9.84 20.05 -34.36
C GLN A 558 -8.46 20.63 -33.99
N TRP A 559 -7.39 19.99 -34.43
CA TRP A 559 -6.00 20.37 -34.15
C TRP A 559 -5.64 21.73 -34.74
N CYS A 560 -6.21 22.11 -35.89
CA CYS A 560 -5.84 23.34 -36.60
C CYS A 560 -6.90 24.46 -36.53
N GLY A 561 -8.00 24.26 -35.80
CA GLY A 561 -9.09 25.25 -35.65
C GLY A 561 -10.05 25.36 -36.85
N GLY A 562 -10.02 24.36 -37.74
CA GLY A 562 -10.80 24.31 -38.97
C GLY A 562 -10.29 25.26 -40.06
N LEU A 563 -10.91 25.19 -41.24
CA LEU A 563 -10.66 26.15 -42.30
C LEU A 563 -11.30 27.52 -41.95
N PRO A 564 -10.68 28.65 -42.33
CA PRO A 564 -11.32 29.96 -42.23
C PRO A 564 -12.58 29.97 -43.08
N SER A 565 -13.76 29.90 -42.43
CA SER A 565 -15.12 29.99 -43.00
C SER A 565 -15.20 29.73 -44.52
N THR A 566 -14.95 28.49 -44.93
CA THR A 566 -15.36 27.97 -46.24
C THR A 566 -16.47 26.97 -45.98
N SER A 567 -17.68 27.37 -46.34
CA SER A 567 -18.89 26.56 -46.43
C SER A 567 -18.62 25.31 -47.26
N PHE A 568 -18.34 24.18 -46.62
CA PHE A 568 -18.44 22.86 -47.22
C PHE A 568 -19.59 22.15 -46.51
N SER A 569 -20.73 22.03 -47.20
CA SER A 569 -21.79 21.12 -46.81
C SER A 569 -21.25 19.70 -46.88
N PHE A 570 -21.31 18.98 -45.76
CA PHE A 570 -21.03 17.54 -45.67
C PHE A 570 -22.15 16.73 -46.29
#